data_AF-A0AAD8USF3-F1
#
_entry.id   AF-A0AAD8USF3-F1
#
_cell.length_a   1.000
_cell.length_b   1.000
_cell.length_c   1.000
_cell.angle_alpha   90.00
_cell.angle_beta   90.00
_cell.angle_gamma   90.00
#
_symmetry.space_group_name_H-M   'P 1'
#
loop_
_entity.id
_entity.type
_entity.pdbx_description
1 polymer ?
#
loop_
_entity_poly.entity_id
_entity_poly.type
_entity_poly.pdbx_seq_one_letter_code
_entity_poly.pdbx_strand_id
1 'polypeptide(L)'
;MSQQDQVTPPGRPIGLQYSFGTSGAGHSFTWSPPTLSGSQKQLDHEALPHRKRRRLNEVQVNVEAHGVAKIRLGEDMTFDFTSNHREAKKQLSDVEAERDHLLQRLDETRKDHEKTLSKVKYERDESIRGHREATRTYDRITSALRVEVDGLQQELREANEDLEKAKQGLENAEVELERSSNASFDLSTESSPLIRTIRYLRDDHKEQLSTLKKDLEDSEDNVQAVSDSLKMRERELIACRDLNAQIIKGLRETNTKYISENGSLRAKVSELQDALKKQGQPTVIEL
;
A
#
# COMPACT_ATOMS: atom_id res chain seq x y z
N MET A 1 -55.95 -1.48 65.88
CA MET A 1 -56.48 -2.87 65.87
C MET A 1 -55.76 -3.57 64.74
N SER A 2 -54.86 -4.53 64.94
CA SER A 2 -55.07 -5.79 65.66
C SER A 2 -53.83 -6.19 66.48
N GLN A 3 -54.07 -6.67 67.70
CA GLN A 3 -53.17 -7.51 68.48
C GLN A 3 -53.26 -8.96 67.98
N GLN A 4 -52.21 -9.74 68.25
CA GLN A 4 -52.11 -11.20 68.52
C GLN A 4 -50.72 -11.67 68.09
N ASP A 5 -49.92 -12.45 68.80
CA ASP A 5 -49.88 -12.90 70.20
C ASP A 5 -48.41 -13.29 70.41
N GLN A 6 -47.72 -12.69 71.39
CA GLN A 6 -46.38 -13.13 71.76
C GLN A 6 -46.50 -14.33 72.68
N VAL A 7 -46.23 -15.53 72.14
CA VAL A 7 -45.91 -16.71 72.94
C VAL A 7 -44.41 -16.69 73.21
N THR A 8 -44.03 -16.34 74.44
CA THR A 8 -42.66 -16.45 74.95
C THR A 8 -42.34 -17.91 75.26
N PRO A 9 -41.31 -18.54 74.64
CA PRO A 9 -40.80 -19.81 75.14
C PRO A 9 -39.83 -19.56 76.31
N PRO A 10 -39.90 -20.35 77.39
CA PRO A 10 -39.00 -20.22 78.52
C PRO A 10 -37.67 -20.91 78.20
N GLY A 11 -36.56 -20.23 78.46
CA GLY A 11 -35.23 -20.86 78.46
C GLY A 11 -34.16 -19.99 77.79
N ARG A 12 -33.51 -19.12 78.56
CA ARG A 12 -32.24 -18.50 78.15
C ARG A 12 -31.17 -19.60 78.05
N PRO A 13 -30.49 -19.80 76.91
CA PRO A 13 -29.25 -20.54 76.89
C PRO A 13 -28.14 -19.62 77.44
N ILE A 14 -27.41 -20.11 78.43
CA ILE A 14 -26.18 -19.51 78.94
C ILE A 14 -25.09 -19.83 77.91
N GLY A 15 -24.95 -19.00 76.88
CA GLY A 15 -23.94 -19.17 75.83
C GLY A 15 -23.70 -17.85 75.09
N LEU A 16 -22.43 -17.49 74.90
CA LEU A 16 -22.04 -16.33 74.10
C LEU A 16 -22.17 -16.68 72.60
N GLN A 17 -22.98 -15.92 71.88
CA GLN A 17 -23.22 -16.10 70.45
C GLN A 17 -22.39 -15.09 69.66
N TYR A 18 -21.53 -15.57 68.76
CA TYR A 18 -20.76 -14.74 67.84
C TYR A 18 -21.26 -14.98 66.42
N SER A 19 -21.44 -13.89 65.68
CA SER A 19 -21.92 -13.90 64.30
C SER A 19 -20.98 -13.09 63.42
N PHE A 20 -20.43 -13.74 62.40
CA PHE A 20 -19.63 -13.08 61.36
C PHE A 20 -20.25 -13.42 60.01
N GLY A 21 -20.37 -12.41 59.14
CA GLY A 21 -21.03 -12.55 57.85
C GLY A 21 -20.16 -12.00 56.73
N THR A 22 -19.76 -12.86 55.81
CA THR A 22 -19.42 -12.48 54.44
C THR A 22 -20.18 -13.40 53.49
N SER A 23 -21.09 -12.78 52.72
CA SER A 23 -21.85 -13.35 51.59
C SER A 23 -22.62 -14.66 51.82
N GLY A 24 -23.94 -14.52 52.03
CA GLY A 24 -24.96 -15.46 51.55
C GLY A 24 -25.23 -16.74 52.34
N ALA A 25 -24.30 -17.22 53.18
CA ALA A 25 -24.51 -18.37 54.05
C ALA A 25 -24.00 -18.05 55.47
N GLY A 26 -24.89 -17.53 56.31
CA GLY A 26 -24.58 -17.27 57.71
C GLY A 26 -24.44 -18.58 58.48
N HIS A 27 -23.21 -18.96 58.82
CA HIS A 27 -22.97 -20.08 59.73
C HIS A 27 -22.94 -19.58 61.17
N SER A 28 -23.98 -19.90 61.93
CA SER A 28 -23.98 -19.71 63.38
C SER A 28 -23.43 -20.96 64.05
N PHE A 29 -22.35 -20.80 64.81
CA PHE A 29 -21.89 -21.84 65.73
C PHE A 29 -22.28 -21.46 67.17
N THR A 30 -22.89 -22.40 67.87
CA THR A 30 -23.22 -22.23 69.29
C THR A 30 -22.23 -23.04 70.10
N TRP A 31 -21.39 -22.36 70.88
CA TRP A 31 -20.51 -23.02 71.82
C TRP A 31 -21.19 -23.05 73.19
N SER A 32 -21.54 -24.24 73.64
CA SER A 32 -21.99 -24.48 75.02
C SER A 32 -20.81 -25.02 75.83
N PRO A 33 -20.38 -24.38 76.92
CA PRO A 33 -19.40 -25.00 77.81
C PRO A 33 -19.99 -26.31 78.36
N PRO A 34 -19.18 -27.37 78.54
CA PRO A 34 -19.68 -28.63 79.05
C PRO A 34 -20.31 -28.44 80.43
N THR A 35 -21.58 -28.83 80.58
CA THR A 35 -22.28 -28.90 81.86
C THR A 35 -21.63 -29.97 82.72
N LEU A 36 -21.00 -29.55 83.82
CA LEU A 36 -20.58 -30.43 84.92
C LEU A 36 -21.82 -31.05 85.55
N SER A 37 -22.22 -32.23 85.09
CA SER A 37 -23.29 -33.03 85.69
C SER A 37 -22.70 -34.33 86.23
N GLY A 38 -22.50 -34.36 87.55
CA GLY A 38 -22.00 -35.54 88.27
C GLY A 38 -21.73 -35.27 89.75
N SER A 39 -22.81 -35.11 90.53
CA SER A 39 -22.90 -35.33 91.98
C SER A 39 -21.82 -34.73 92.90
N GLN A 40 -22.04 -33.50 93.36
CA GLN A 40 -21.32 -32.92 94.50
C GLN A 40 -22.24 -32.89 95.74
N LYS A 41 -22.27 -34.00 96.48
CA LYS A 41 -22.65 -33.99 97.89
C LYS A 41 -21.36 -33.92 98.71
N GLN A 42 -21.35 -32.97 99.65
CA GLN A 42 -20.41 -32.78 100.76
C GLN A 42 -18.98 -32.32 100.42
N LEU A 43 -18.76 -31.03 100.73
CA LEU A 43 -17.68 -30.50 101.56
C LEU A 43 -16.47 -31.42 101.80
N ASP A 44 -15.32 -31.03 101.26
CA ASP A 44 -14.22 -30.55 102.10
C ASP A 44 -13.25 -29.69 101.28
N HIS A 45 -12.79 -28.59 101.89
CA HIS A 45 -11.88 -27.63 101.28
C HIS A 45 -10.46 -28.18 101.25
N GLU A 46 -10.00 -28.70 100.11
CA GLU A 46 -8.57 -28.87 99.85
C GLU A 46 -8.07 -27.88 98.80
N ALA A 47 -7.17 -27.00 99.23
CA ALA A 47 -6.52 -25.99 98.41
C ALA A 47 -5.67 -26.64 97.31
N LEU A 48 -6.02 -26.41 96.04
CA LEU A 48 -5.22 -26.80 94.89
C LEU A 48 -3.83 -26.14 94.94
N PRO A 49 -2.73 -26.89 94.72
CA PRO A 49 -1.37 -26.37 94.88
C PRO A 49 -1.04 -25.27 93.85
N HIS A 50 -0.36 -24.21 94.30
CA HIS A 50 0.01 -23.00 93.54
C HIS A 50 0.61 -23.25 92.15
N ARG A 51 1.33 -24.37 91.96
CA ARG A 51 1.94 -24.78 90.69
C ARG A 51 0.92 -25.06 89.58
N LYS A 52 -0.28 -25.55 89.92
CA LYS A 52 -1.34 -25.85 88.95
C LYS A 52 -2.07 -24.58 88.48
N ARG A 53 -2.20 -23.57 89.35
CA ARG A 53 -2.76 -22.24 89.01
C ARG A 53 -1.88 -21.45 88.04
N ARG A 54 -0.55 -21.46 88.21
CA ARG A 54 0.37 -20.81 87.26
C ARG A 54 0.31 -21.42 85.87
N ARG A 55 0.31 -22.77 85.77
CA ARG A 55 0.20 -23.46 84.48
C ARG A 55 -1.12 -23.20 83.76
N LEU A 56 -2.23 -23.10 84.50
CA LEU A 56 -3.52 -22.78 83.89
C LEU A 56 -3.52 -21.34 83.33
N ASN A 57 -3.01 -20.37 84.09
CA ASN A 57 -2.89 -18.98 83.63
C ASN A 57 -1.90 -18.83 82.46
N GLU A 58 -0.75 -19.50 82.48
CA GLU A 58 0.19 -19.49 81.34
C GLU A 58 -0.41 -20.11 80.08
N VAL A 59 -1.17 -21.21 80.21
CA VAL A 59 -1.88 -21.81 79.08
C VAL A 59 -2.97 -20.86 78.56
N GLN A 60 -3.69 -20.19 79.45
CA GLN A 60 -4.75 -19.24 79.06
C GLN A 60 -4.18 -17.98 78.38
N VAL A 61 -3.09 -17.42 78.90
CA VAL A 61 -2.37 -16.29 78.30
C VAL A 61 -1.73 -16.67 76.96
N ASN A 62 -1.21 -17.89 76.82
CA ASN A 62 -0.68 -18.38 75.54
C ASN A 62 -1.79 -18.63 74.51
N VAL A 63 -2.96 -19.10 74.92
CA VAL A 63 -4.12 -19.29 74.02
C VAL A 63 -4.67 -17.95 73.55
N GLU A 64 -4.76 -16.95 74.44
CA GLU A 64 -5.15 -15.58 74.08
C GLU A 64 -4.12 -14.90 73.18
N ALA A 65 -2.82 -15.01 73.49
CA ALA A 65 -1.75 -14.49 72.64
C ALA A 65 -1.75 -15.15 71.25
N HIS A 66 -2.00 -16.45 71.18
CA HIS A 66 -2.12 -17.18 69.92
C HIS A 66 -3.39 -16.81 69.14
N GLY A 67 -4.49 -16.53 69.83
CA GLY A 67 -5.73 -16.02 69.23
C GLY A 67 -5.56 -14.61 68.66
N VAL A 68 -4.95 -13.68 69.41
CA VAL A 68 -4.67 -12.31 68.96
C VAL A 68 -3.69 -12.29 67.80
N ALA A 69 -2.65 -13.14 67.82
CA ALA A 69 -1.73 -13.28 66.70
C ALA A 69 -2.44 -13.79 65.43
N LYS A 70 -3.35 -14.76 65.56
CA LYS A 70 -4.17 -15.23 64.42
C LYS A 70 -5.13 -14.18 63.88
N ILE A 71 -5.73 -13.37 64.75
CA ILE A 71 -6.62 -12.27 64.34
C ILE A 71 -5.82 -11.20 63.60
N ARG A 72 -4.68 -10.78 64.13
CA ARG A 72 -3.80 -9.79 63.47
C ARG A 72 -3.24 -10.31 62.15
N LEU A 73 -2.85 -11.58 62.08
CA LEU A 73 -2.42 -12.20 60.82
C LEU A 73 -3.56 -12.23 59.80
N GLY A 74 -4.80 -12.50 60.24
CA GLY A 74 -6.00 -12.40 59.40
C GLY A 74 -6.30 -10.98 58.94
N GLU A 75 -6.16 -9.99 59.81
CA GLU A 75 -6.35 -8.57 59.51
C GLU A 75 -5.30 -8.05 58.49
N ASP A 76 -4.02 -8.35 58.69
CA ASP A 76 -2.93 -8.01 57.75
C ASP A 76 -3.17 -8.67 56.38
N MET A 77 -3.50 -9.98 56.36
CA MET A 77 -3.82 -10.68 55.11
C MET A 77 -5.04 -10.10 54.39
N THR A 78 -6.06 -9.62 55.12
CA THR A 78 -7.23 -8.96 54.49
C THR A 78 -6.92 -7.55 53.97
N PHE A 79 -6.00 -6.83 54.62
CA PHE A 79 -5.55 -5.51 54.15
C PHE A 79 -4.75 -5.65 52.85
N ASP A 80 -3.84 -6.63 52.78
CA ASP A 80 -3.08 -6.96 51.57
C ASP A 80 -4.01 -7.42 50.43
N PHE A 81 -5.03 -8.23 50.73
CA PHE A 81 -5.98 -8.70 49.72
C PHE A 81 -6.87 -7.58 49.17
N THR A 82 -7.36 -6.68 50.04
CA THR A 82 -8.22 -5.56 49.61
C THR A 82 -7.43 -4.48 48.87
N SER A 83 -6.18 -4.23 49.26
CA SER A 83 -5.26 -3.35 48.52
C SER A 83 -4.94 -3.94 47.14
N ASN A 84 -4.53 -5.20 47.07
CA ASN A 84 -4.23 -5.89 45.81
C ASN A 84 -5.45 -5.98 44.89
N HIS A 85 -6.65 -6.22 45.45
CA HIS A 85 -7.89 -6.23 44.67
C HIS A 85 -8.23 -4.83 44.10
N ARG A 86 -8.03 -3.77 44.87
CA ARG A 86 -8.26 -2.38 44.40
C ARG A 86 -7.26 -2.01 43.31
N GLU A 87 -6.00 -2.40 43.46
CA GLU A 87 -4.95 -2.18 42.46
C GLU A 87 -5.22 -2.98 41.17
N ALA A 88 -5.54 -4.27 41.27
CA ALA A 88 -5.92 -5.10 40.13
C ALA A 88 -7.16 -4.56 39.40
N LYS A 89 -8.16 -4.06 40.14
CA LYS A 89 -9.36 -3.44 39.54
C LYS A 89 -9.02 -2.13 38.80
N LYS A 90 -8.10 -1.34 39.34
CA LYS A 90 -7.60 -0.14 38.66
C LYS A 90 -6.84 -0.50 37.38
N GLN A 91 -5.93 -1.48 37.44
CA GLN A 91 -5.19 -1.97 36.27
C GLN A 91 -6.13 -2.52 35.19
N LEU A 92 -7.18 -3.26 35.58
CA LEU A 92 -8.23 -3.72 34.65
C LEU A 92 -8.93 -2.54 33.96
N SER A 93 -9.33 -1.52 34.72
CA SER A 93 -9.96 -0.32 34.16
C SER A 93 -9.03 0.45 33.21
N ASP A 94 -7.74 0.53 33.53
CA ASP A 94 -6.75 1.19 32.68
C ASP A 94 -6.54 0.40 31.37
N VAL A 95 -6.45 -0.93 31.44
CA VAL A 95 -6.36 -1.80 30.25
C VAL A 95 -7.63 -1.75 29.39
N GLU A 96 -8.81 -1.70 30.01
CA GLU A 96 -10.08 -1.53 29.27
C GLU A 96 -10.12 -0.20 28.52
N ALA A 97 -9.68 0.89 29.17
CA ALA A 97 -9.60 2.20 28.54
C ALA A 97 -8.58 2.22 27.38
N GLU A 98 -7.42 1.59 27.55
CA GLU A 98 -6.43 1.46 26.47
C GLU A 98 -6.95 0.64 25.29
N ARG A 99 -7.63 -0.48 25.56
CA ARG A 99 -8.27 -1.32 24.53
C ARG A 99 -9.28 -0.52 23.73
N ASP A 100 -10.17 0.21 24.41
CA ASP A 100 -11.21 1.00 23.76
C ASP A 100 -10.60 2.12 22.90
N HIS A 101 -9.54 2.76 23.38
CA HIS A 101 -8.78 3.74 22.61
C HIS A 101 -8.08 3.13 21.39
N LEU A 102 -7.51 1.92 21.51
CA LEU A 102 -6.91 1.20 20.38
C LEU A 102 -7.96 0.78 19.34
N LEU A 103 -9.14 0.34 19.78
CA LEU A 103 -10.27 0.04 18.88
C LEU A 103 -10.72 1.29 18.11
N GLN A 104 -10.86 2.42 18.79
CA GLN A 104 -11.21 3.68 18.13
C GLN A 104 -10.18 4.09 17.09
N ARG A 105 -8.89 4.04 17.43
CA ARG A 105 -7.80 4.35 16.48
C ARG A 105 -7.77 3.39 15.29
N LEU A 106 -8.07 2.11 15.51
CA LEU A 106 -8.15 1.11 14.44
C LEU A 106 -9.30 1.44 13.47
N ASP A 107 -10.46 1.81 13.98
CA ASP A 107 -11.63 2.20 13.17
C ASP A 107 -11.38 3.48 12.37
N GLU A 108 -10.78 4.50 13.00
CA GLU A 108 -10.37 5.74 12.32
C GLU A 108 -9.36 5.44 11.21
N THR A 109 -8.31 4.68 11.52
CA THR A 109 -7.28 4.28 10.54
C THR A 109 -7.89 3.46 9.40
N ARG A 110 -8.87 2.60 9.67
CA ARG A 110 -9.56 1.80 8.65
C ARG A 110 -10.40 2.69 7.72
N LYS A 111 -11.13 3.66 8.26
CA LYS A 111 -11.88 4.64 7.46
C LYS A 111 -10.97 5.48 6.57
N ASP A 112 -9.86 5.96 7.12
CA ASP A 112 -8.87 6.73 6.37
C ASP A 112 -8.19 5.88 5.28
N HIS A 113 -7.89 4.62 5.59
CA HIS A 113 -7.35 3.66 4.63
C HIS A 113 -8.33 3.41 3.47
N GLU A 114 -9.61 3.18 3.77
CA GLU A 114 -10.65 2.97 2.77
C GLU A 114 -10.85 4.19 1.87
N LYS A 115 -10.89 5.40 2.46
CA LYS A 115 -10.99 6.65 1.70
C LYS A 115 -9.78 6.85 0.79
N THR A 116 -8.58 6.61 1.30
CA THR A 116 -7.33 6.72 0.53
C THR A 116 -7.29 5.69 -0.60
N LEU A 117 -7.63 4.43 -0.31
CA LEU A 117 -7.69 3.37 -1.33
C LEU A 117 -8.69 3.67 -2.43
N SER A 118 -9.90 4.13 -2.10
CA SER A 118 -10.91 4.51 -3.10
C SER A 118 -10.41 5.65 -3.99
N LYS A 119 -9.82 6.68 -3.39
CA LYS A 119 -9.23 7.81 -4.14
C LYS A 119 -8.13 7.34 -5.09
N VAL A 120 -7.14 6.61 -4.59
CA VAL A 120 -6.00 6.21 -5.42
C VAL A 120 -6.42 5.16 -6.46
N LYS A 121 -7.39 4.28 -6.15
CA LYS A 121 -7.96 3.37 -7.15
C LYS A 121 -8.63 4.13 -8.28
N TYR A 122 -9.44 5.15 -7.95
CA TYR A 122 -10.06 6.01 -8.96
C TYR A 122 -9.01 6.71 -9.83
N GLU A 123 -8.00 7.35 -9.22
CA GLU A 123 -6.90 8.01 -9.94
C GLU A 123 -6.13 7.03 -10.83
N ARG A 124 -5.90 5.80 -10.35
CA ARG A 124 -5.27 4.73 -11.14
C ARG A 124 -6.13 4.32 -12.33
N ASP A 125 -7.43 4.11 -12.13
CA ASP A 125 -8.34 3.67 -13.19
C ASP A 125 -8.50 4.75 -14.27
N GLU A 126 -8.60 6.02 -13.85
CA GLU A 126 -8.54 7.20 -14.73
C GLU A 126 -7.23 7.25 -15.53
N SER A 127 -6.09 7.11 -14.86
CA SER A 127 -4.77 7.11 -15.50
C SER A 127 -4.62 5.96 -16.51
N ILE A 128 -5.09 4.75 -16.17
CA ILE A 128 -5.10 3.59 -17.07
C ILE A 128 -5.98 3.86 -18.28
N ARG A 129 -7.15 4.47 -18.10
CA ARG A 129 -8.06 4.80 -19.21
C ARG A 129 -7.44 5.83 -20.14
N GLY A 130 -6.94 6.94 -19.60
CA GLY A 130 -6.26 7.97 -20.37
C GLY A 130 -5.05 7.41 -21.13
N HIS A 131 -4.28 6.51 -20.52
CA HIS A 131 -3.19 5.84 -21.22
C HIS A 131 -3.68 4.96 -22.38
N ARG A 132 -4.70 4.13 -22.17
CA ARG A 132 -5.23 3.27 -23.25
C ARG A 132 -5.69 4.09 -24.44
N GLU A 133 -6.32 5.23 -24.19
CA GLU A 133 -6.72 6.17 -25.24
C GLU A 133 -5.50 6.76 -25.94
N ALA A 134 -4.52 7.26 -25.19
CA ALA A 134 -3.27 7.80 -25.73
C ALA A 134 -2.49 6.76 -26.55
N THR A 135 -2.39 5.51 -26.09
CA THR A 135 -1.73 4.41 -26.82
C THR A 135 -2.47 4.09 -28.11
N ARG A 136 -3.82 4.05 -28.10
CA ARG A 136 -4.58 3.83 -29.34
C ARG A 136 -4.37 4.94 -30.35
N THR A 137 -4.39 6.21 -29.92
CA THR A 137 -4.11 7.33 -30.82
C THR A 137 -2.68 7.27 -31.34
N TYR A 138 -1.74 6.91 -30.46
CA TYR A 138 -0.34 6.77 -30.78
C TYR A 138 -0.08 5.68 -31.83
N ASP A 139 -0.65 4.50 -31.63
CA ASP A 139 -0.50 3.38 -32.54
C ASP A 139 -1.08 3.72 -33.92
N ARG A 140 -2.25 4.39 -33.96
CA ARG A 140 -2.83 4.87 -35.23
C ARG A 140 -1.92 5.84 -35.96
N ILE A 141 -1.41 6.86 -35.26
CA ILE A 141 -0.51 7.86 -35.85
C ILE A 141 0.78 7.19 -36.34
N THR A 142 1.37 6.33 -35.52
CA THR A 142 2.61 5.60 -35.86
C THR A 142 2.40 4.70 -37.07
N SER A 143 1.28 3.99 -37.15
CA SER A 143 0.94 3.16 -38.31
C SER A 143 0.77 3.99 -39.58
N ALA A 144 0.07 5.13 -39.50
CA ALA A 144 -0.11 6.03 -40.64
C ALA A 144 1.24 6.59 -41.14
N LEU A 145 2.06 7.11 -40.22
CA LEU A 145 3.39 7.63 -40.54
C LEU A 145 4.32 6.57 -41.12
N ARG A 146 4.24 5.31 -40.68
CA ARG A 146 5.03 4.21 -41.27
C ARG A 146 4.64 3.97 -42.73
N VAL A 147 3.35 3.96 -43.03
CA VAL A 147 2.87 3.80 -44.42
C VAL A 147 3.36 4.97 -45.28
N GLU A 148 3.31 6.20 -44.77
CA GLU A 148 3.84 7.38 -45.49
C GLU A 148 5.36 7.29 -45.71
N VAL A 149 6.13 6.85 -44.71
CA VAL A 149 7.58 6.66 -44.83
C VAL A 149 7.91 5.56 -45.84
N ASP A 150 7.22 4.43 -45.79
CA ASP A 150 7.42 3.33 -46.74
C ASP A 150 7.08 3.78 -48.18
N GLY A 151 6.03 4.60 -48.33
CA GLY A 151 5.64 5.24 -49.59
C GLY A 151 6.72 6.19 -50.10
N LEU A 152 7.19 7.12 -49.27
CA LEU A 152 8.26 8.07 -49.63
C LEU A 152 9.59 7.36 -49.93
N GLN A 153 9.90 6.24 -49.27
CA GLN A 153 11.07 5.43 -49.60
C GLN A 153 10.94 4.78 -50.99
N GLN A 154 9.73 4.37 -51.37
CA GLN A 154 9.46 3.85 -52.71
C GLN A 154 9.55 4.96 -53.76
N GLU A 155 8.92 6.10 -53.51
CA GLU A 155 9.01 7.28 -54.40
C GLU A 155 10.45 7.75 -54.57
N LEU A 156 11.25 7.71 -53.49
CA LEU A 156 12.67 8.07 -53.57
C LEU A 156 13.46 7.07 -54.44
N ARG A 157 13.13 5.78 -54.41
CA ARG A 157 13.74 4.80 -55.31
C ARG A 157 13.39 5.10 -56.77
N GLU A 158 12.12 5.34 -57.06
CA GLU A 158 11.64 5.66 -58.41
C GLU A 158 12.26 6.96 -58.94
N ALA A 159 12.30 8.01 -58.12
CA ALA A 159 12.93 9.28 -58.48
C ALA A 159 14.44 9.13 -58.76
N ASN A 160 15.14 8.27 -58.02
CA ASN A 160 16.55 7.96 -58.30
C ASN A 160 16.72 7.18 -59.61
N GLU A 161 15.83 6.23 -59.91
CA GLU A 161 15.86 5.51 -61.18
C GLU A 161 15.63 6.46 -62.36
N ASP A 162 14.71 7.41 -62.23
CA ASP A 162 14.45 8.42 -63.25
C ASP A 162 15.61 9.41 -63.40
N LEU A 163 16.25 9.79 -62.30
CA LEU A 163 17.48 10.59 -62.32
C LEU A 163 18.60 9.89 -63.10
N GLU A 164 18.81 8.60 -62.85
CA GLU A 164 19.83 7.83 -63.57
C GLU A 164 19.49 7.68 -65.06
N LYS A 165 18.22 7.51 -65.43
CA LYS A 165 17.79 7.54 -66.84
C LYS A 165 18.05 8.90 -67.48
N ALA A 166 17.76 10.00 -66.78
CA ALA A 166 17.98 11.36 -67.28
C ALA A 166 19.48 11.62 -67.51
N LYS A 167 20.34 11.22 -66.57
CA LYS A 167 21.81 11.27 -66.72
C LYS A 167 22.28 10.50 -67.95
N GLN A 168 21.82 9.25 -68.11
CA GLN A 168 22.21 8.42 -69.25
C GLN A 168 21.72 9.01 -70.58
N GLY A 169 20.51 9.57 -70.61
CA GLY A 169 19.95 10.24 -71.78
C GLY A 169 20.79 11.47 -72.17
N LEU A 170 21.17 12.29 -71.18
CA LEU A 170 22.04 13.44 -71.39
C LEU A 170 23.42 13.03 -71.93
N GLU A 171 24.05 12.03 -71.33
CA GLU A 171 25.36 11.51 -71.79
C GLU A 171 25.30 11.02 -73.24
N ASN A 172 24.25 10.28 -73.62
CA ASN A 172 24.06 9.82 -74.99
C ASN A 172 23.88 10.99 -75.98
N ALA A 173 23.11 12.01 -75.60
CA ALA A 173 22.88 13.20 -76.42
C ALA A 173 24.17 14.04 -76.58
N GLU A 174 24.99 14.14 -75.53
CA GLU A 174 26.31 14.77 -75.59
C GLU A 174 27.23 14.05 -76.59
N VAL A 175 27.28 12.72 -76.56
CA VAL A 175 28.05 11.91 -77.52
C VAL A 175 27.57 12.11 -78.96
N GLU A 176 26.26 12.16 -79.22
CA GLU A 176 25.71 12.40 -80.56
C GLU A 176 25.96 13.84 -81.05
N LEU A 177 25.92 14.82 -80.15
CA LEU A 177 26.30 16.20 -80.49
C LEU A 177 27.80 16.29 -80.84
N GLU A 178 28.68 15.60 -80.11
CA GLU A 178 30.10 15.53 -80.45
C GLU A 178 30.32 14.84 -81.80
N ARG A 179 29.66 13.71 -82.07
CA ARG A 179 29.74 13.02 -83.37
C ARG A 179 29.31 13.90 -84.54
N SER A 180 28.17 14.59 -84.39
CA SER A 180 27.65 15.51 -85.42
C SER A 180 28.49 16.79 -85.59
N SER A 181 29.22 17.19 -84.54
CA SER A 181 30.15 18.32 -84.59
C SER A 181 31.48 17.95 -85.24
N ASN A 182 31.96 16.72 -85.04
CA ASN A 182 33.21 16.19 -85.59
C ASN A 182 33.11 15.72 -87.04
N ALA A 183 31.91 15.63 -87.62
CA ALA A 183 31.70 15.44 -89.05
C ALA A 183 32.22 16.67 -89.82
N SER A 184 33.52 16.71 -90.08
CA SER A 184 34.15 17.81 -90.82
C SER A 184 33.88 17.66 -92.33
N PHE A 185 33.46 18.76 -92.95
CA PHE A 185 33.40 18.90 -94.40
C PHE A 185 34.04 20.23 -94.79
N ASP A 186 34.73 20.21 -95.92
CA ASP A 186 35.33 21.39 -96.53
C ASP A 186 34.21 22.39 -96.87
N LEU A 187 34.14 23.50 -96.13
CA LEU A 187 33.03 24.48 -96.15
C LEU A 187 32.96 25.31 -97.45
N SER A 188 33.77 24.98 -98.46
CA SER A 188 33.86 25.70 -99.74
C SER A 188 32.60 25.57 -100.63
N THR A 189 31.62 24.73 -100.25
CA THR A 189 30.32 24.58 -100.94
C THR A 189 29.13 24.67 -99.98
N GLU A 190 28.94 25.82 -99.33
CA GLU A 190 27.78 26.15 -98.46
C GLU A 190 26.39 25.93 -99.11
N SER A 191 26.32 25.72 -100.42
CA SER A 191 25.11 25.43 -101.19
C SER A 191 24.73 23.94 -101.26
N SER A 192 25.54 23.02 -100.71
CA SER A 192 25.23 21.59 -100.72
C SER A 192 24.07 21.24 -99.78
N PRO A 193 23.03 20.52 -100.25
CA PRO A 193 21.92 20.05 -99.41
C PRO A 193 22.39 19.26 -98.17
N LEU A 194 23.48 18.50 -98.29
CA LEU A 194 24.08 17.75 -97.18
C LEU A 194 24.56 18.66 -96.04
N ILE A 195 25.18 19.81 -96.35
CA ILE A 195 25.67 20.75 -95.33
C ILE A 195 24.49 21.38 -94.57
N ARG A 196 23.39 21.67 -95.26
CA ARG A 196 22.15 22.16 -94.61
C ARG A 196 21.57 21.12 -93.66
N THR A 197 21.49 19.86 -94.07
CA THR A 197 20.99 18.77 -93.23
C THR A 197 21.86 18.56 -91.99
N ILE A 198 23.19 18.58 -92.13
CA ILE A 198 24.11 18.47 -90.99
C ILE A 198 23.93 19.62 -90.01
N ARG A 199 23.76 20.85 -90.48
CA ARG A 199 23.51 22.02 -89.63
C ARG A 199 22.19 21.88 -88.87
N TYR A 200 21.12 21.50 -89.57
CA TYR A 200 19.81 21.25 -88.95
C TYR A 200 19.91 20.18 -87.85
N LEU A 201 20.57 19.05 -88.13
CA LEU A 201 20.75 17.98 -87.14
C LEU A 201 21.55 18.44 -85.93
N ARG A 202 22.59 19.27 -86.12
CA ARG A 202 23.36 19.83 -85.01
C ARG A 202 22.52 20.77 -84.14
N ASP A 203 21.73 21.64 -84.76
CA ASP A 203 20.86 22.57 -84.03
C ASP A 203 19.77 21.81 -83.27
N ASP A 204 19.18 20.78 -83.88
CA ASP A 204 18.21 19.86 -83.25
C ASP A 204 18.83 19.10 -82.06
N HIS A 205 20.02 18.52 -82.23
CA HIS A 205 20.75 17.86 -81.12
C HIS A 205 21.07 18.84 -79.98
N LYS A 206 21.38 20.10 -80.30
CA LYS A 206 21.63 21.13 -79.29
C LYS A 206 20.37 21.49 -78.51
N GLU A 207 19.22 21.56 -79.17
CA GLU A 207 17.92 21.78 -78.54
C GLU A 207 17.50 20.60 -77.65
N GLN A 208 17.70 19.36 -78.12
CA GLN A 208 17.49 18.14 -77.34
C GLN A 208 18.36 18.13 -76.07
N LEU A 209 19.64 18.49 -76.17
CA LEU A 209 20.57 18.55 -75.04
C LEU A 209 20.14 19.62 -74.03
N SER A 210 19.66 20.78 -74.49
CA SER A 210 19.11 21.81 -73.61
C SER A 210 17.86 21.33 -72.86
N THR A 211 17.01 20.55 -73.53
CA THR A 211 15.80 19.98 -72.92
C THR A 211 16.18 18.93 -71.86
N LEU A 212 17.08 18.00 -72.19
CA LEU A 212 17.54 16.96 -71.26
C LEU A 212 18.27 17.52 -70.04
N LYS A 213 19.01 18.64 -70.19
CA LYS A 213 19.63 19.32 -69.03
C LYS A 213 18.58 19.85 -68.05
N LYS A 214 17.49 20.39 -68.58
CA LYS A 214 16.37 20.84 -67.76
C LYS A 214 15.67 19.65 -67.10
N ASP A 215 15.42 18.57 -67.83
CA ASP A 215 14.80 17.36 -67.26
C ASP A 215 15.68 16.74 -66.16
N LEU A 216 17.02 16.79 -66.31
CA LEU A 216 17.96 16.37 -65.28
C LEU A 216 17.85 17.24 -64.02
N GLU A 217 17.85 18.57 -64.17
CA GLU A 217 17.69 19.52 -63.07
C GLU A 217 16.35 19.30 -62.34
N ASP A 218 15.24 19.18 -63.08
CA ASP A 218 13.91 18.90 -62.53
C ASP A 218 13.90 17.55 -61.76
N SER A 219 14.64 16.55 -62.25
CA SER A 219 14.76 15.25 -61.57
C SER A 219 15.63 15.30 -60.31
N GLU A 220 16.72 16.07 -60.30
CA GLU A 220 17.55 16.29 -59.11
C GLU A 220 16.76 17.01 -58.01
N ASP A 221 16.01 18.04 -58.38
CA ASP A 221 15.11 18.76 -57.48
C ASP A 221 14.03 17.84 -56.89
N ASN A 222 13.45 16.96 -57.70
CA ASN A 222 12.46 15.99 -57.24
C ASN A 222 13.05 14.99 -56.21
N VAL A 223 14.22 14.41 -56.49
CA VAL A 223 14.92 13.51 -55.54
C VAL A 223 15.19 14.24 -54.22
N GLN A 224 15.64 15.49 -54.29
CA GLN A 224 15.91 16.30 -53.11
C GLN A 224 14.63 16.57 -52.30
N ALA A 225 13.53 16.93 -52.96
CA ALA A 225 12.24 17.19 -52.31
C ALA A 225 11.66 15.96 -51.60
N VAL A 226 11.71 14.78 -52.25
CA VAL A 226 11.26 13.51 -51.66
C VAL A 226 12.16 13.11 -50.48
N SER A 227 13.48 13.27 -50.62
CA SER A 227 14.47 12.99 -49.56
C SER A 227 14.23 13.86 -48.31
N ASP A 228 13.95 15.14 -48.48
CA ASP A 228 13.68 16.03 -47.34
C ASP A 228 12.33 15.75 -46.69
N SER A 229 11.32 15.38 -47.49
CA SER A 229 10.02 14.92 -46.98
C SER A 229 10.17 13.64 -46.15
N LEU A 230 10.97 12.68 -46.62
CA LEU A 230 11.27 11.44 -45.90
C LEU A 230 11.94 11.73 -44.54
N LYS A 231 12.99 12.56 -44.52
CA LYS A 231 13.68 12.96 -43.28
C LYS A 231 12.72 13.61 -42.28
N MET A 232 11.78 14.43 -42.76
CA MET A 232 10.76 15.05 -41.91
C MET A 232 9.86 14.01 -41.26
N ARG A 233 9.32 13.05 -42.04
CA ARG A 233 8.45 11.99 -41.51
C ARG A 233 9.17 11.02 -40.58
N GLU A 234 10.44 10.73 -40.83
CA GLU A 234 11.27 9.95 -39.91
C GLU A 234 11.45 10.66 -38.56
N ARG A 235 11.64 11.98 -38.54
CA ARG A 235 11.69 12.77 -37.30
C ARG A 235 10.36 12.74 -36.55
N GLU A 236 9.23 12.84 -37.26
CA GLU A 236 7.90 12.72 -36.65
C GLU A 236 7.70 11.35 -35.99
N LEU A 237 8.15 10.27 -36.62
CA LEU A 237 8.13 8.92 -36.04
C LEU A 237 8.98 8.81 -34.76
N ILE A 238 10.15 9.44 -34.74
CA ILE A 238 11.01 9.47 -33.55
C ILE A 238 10.34 10.27 -32.43
N ALA A 239 9.82 11.47 -32.72
CA ALA A 239 9.12 12.30 -31.75
C ALA A 239 7.90 11.58 -31.15
N CYS A 240 7.16 10.88 -32.00
CA CYS A 240 6.11 9.97 -31.58
C CYS A 240 6.66 8.94 -30.56
N ARG A 241 7.72 8.21 -30.91
CA ARG A 241 8.29 7.17 -30.04
C ARG A 241 8.69 7.70 -28.67
N ASP A 242 9.31 8.87 -28.64
CA ASP A 242 9.74 9.53 -27.41
C ASP A 242 8.56 9.93 -26.53
N LEU A 243 7.50 10.48 -27.13
CA LEU A 243 6.27 10.82 -26.40
C LEU A 243 5.64 9.58 -25.75
N ASN A 244 5.55 8.46 -26.49
CA ASN A 244 5.01 7.21 -25.94
C ASN A 244 5.89 6.67 -24.79
N ALA A 245 7.21 6.77 -24.92
CA ALA A 245 8.14 6.39 -23.85
C ALA A 245 7.95 7.24 -22.58
N GLN A 246 7.71 8.55 -22.72
CA GLN A 246 7.42 9.44 -21.59
C GLN A 246 6.11 9.06 -20.89
N ILE A 247 5.06 8.76 -21.65
CA ILE A 247 3.76 8.34 -21.09
C ILE A 247 3.94 7.04 -20.28
N ILE A 248 4.62 6.03 -20.86
CA ILE A 248 4.89 4.76 -20.18
C ILE A 248 5.70 4.99 -18.89
N LYS A 249 6.68 5.89 -18.92
CA LYS A 249 7.47 6.25 -17.73
C LYS A 249 6.59 6.85 -16.63
N GLY A 250 5.75 7.84 -16.97
CA GLY A 250 4.85 8.48 -15.99
C GLY A 250 3.89 7.49 -15.31
N LEU A 251 3.44 6.47 -16.03
CA LEU A 251 2.60 5.40 -15.46
C LEU A 251 3.35 4.49 -14.51
N ARG A 252 4.60 4.14 -14.83
CA ARG A 252 5.44 3.35 -13.92
C ARG A 252 5.67 4.11 -12.62
N GLU A 253 5.91 5.41 -12.70
CA GLU A 253 6.07 6.28 -11.52
C GLU A 253 4.80 6.34 -10.69
N THR A 254 3.64 6.56 -11.34
CA THR A 254 2.33 6.60 -10.67
C THR A 254 1.99 5.27 -10.00
N ASN A 255 2.24 4.15 -10.68
CA ASN A 255 2.00 2.81 -10.13
C ASN A 255 2.95 2.48 -8.97
N THR A 256 4.21 2.92 -9.04
CA THR A 256 5.17 2.75 -7.94
C THR A 256 4.72 3.52 -6.69
N LYS A 257 4.24 4.75 -6.86
CA LYS A 257 3.67 5.56 -5.77
C LYS A 257 2.45 4.88 -5.14
N TYR A 258 1.56 4.32 -5.95
CA TYR A 258 0.42 3.57 -5.43
C TYR A 258 0.83 2.35 -4.58
N ILE A 259 1.81 1.58 -5.05
CA ILE A 259 2.30 0.40 -4.33
C ILE A 259 2.92 0.80 -2.98
N SER A 260 3.71 1.87 -2.95
CA SER A 260 4.35 2.33 -1.70
C SER A 260 3.34 2.86 -0.68
N GLU A 261 2.37 3.68 -1.11
CA GLU A 261 1.30 4.20 -0.24
C GLU A 261 0.45 3.05 0.34
N ASN A 262 0.06 2.08 -0.50
CA ASN A 262 -0.72 0.94 -0.06
C ASN A 262 0.07 0.04 0.92
N GLY A 263 1.37 -0.17 0.67
CA GLY A 263 2.26 -0.88 1.57
C GLY A 263 2.37 -0.21 2.96
N SER A 264 2.54 1.12 2.99
CA SER A 264 2.61 1.89 4.24
C SER A 264 1.32 1.78 5.05
N LEU A 265 0.16 1.91 4.40
CA LEU A 265 -1.12 1.80 5.09
C LEU A 265 -1.37 0.39 5.64
N ARG A 266 -1.01 -0.66 4.87
CA ARG A 266 -1.12 -2.04 5.33
C ARG A 266 -0.28 -2.29 6.58
N ALA A 267 0.95 -1.76 6.61
CA ALA A 267 1.82 -1.88 7.78
C ALA A 267 1.20 -1.26 9.03
N LYS A 268 0.65 -0.03 8.92
CA LYS A 268 -0.04 0.64 10.05
C LYS A 268 -1.23 -0.16 10.57
N VAL A 269 -2.04 -0.75 9.68
CA VAL A 269 -3.17 -1.60 10.08
C VAL A 269 -2.67 -2.85 10.82
N SER A 270 -1.61 -3.50 10.32
CA SER A 270 -1.01 -4.65 10.99
C SER A 270 -0.45 -4.31 12.37
N GLU A 271 0.24 -3.17 12.53
CA GLU A 271 0.76 -2.71 13.82
C GLU A 271 -0.35 -2.51 14.86
N LEU A 272 -1.47 -1.87 14.47
CA LEU A 272 -2.62 -1.68 15.35
C LEU A 272 -3.31 -3.00 15.72
N GLN A 273 -3.43 -3.92 14.77
CA GLN A 273 -3.97 -5.26 15.03
C GLN A 273 -3.11 -6.06 16.00
N ASP A 274 -1.79 -5.96 15.88
CA ASP A 274 -0.86 -6.65 16.78
C ASP A 274 -0.85 -6.00 18.17
N ALA A 275 -0.96 -4.68 18.27
CA ALA A 275 -1.16 -3.99 19.55
C ALA A 275 -2.45 -4.44 20.25
N LEU A 276 -3.55 -4.57 19.49
CA LEU A 276 -4.83 -5.05 20.02
C LEU A 276 -4.75 -6.49 20.53
N LYS A 277 -4.06 -7.38 19.80
CA LYS A 277 -3.84 -8.77 20.22
C LYS A 277 -3.05 -8.86 21.52
N LYS A 278 -2.02 -8.01 21.70
CA LYS A 278 -1.22 -7.97 22.94
C LYS A 278 -2.06 -7.58 24.15
N GLN A 279 -3.03 -6.68 23.99
CA GLN A 279 -3.97 -6.31 25.06
C GLN A 279 -4.99 -7.40 25.39
N GLY A 280 -5.31 -8.28 24.43
CA GLY A 280 -6.18 -9.43 24.65
C GLY A 280 -5.50 -10.64 25.30
N GLN A 281 -4.19 -10.61 25.53
CA GLN A 281 -3.49 -11.69 26.23
C GLN A 281 -3.69 -11.55 27.74
N PRO A 282 -4.00 -12.66 28.46
CA PRO A 282 -4.16 -12.60 29.91
C PRO A 282 -2.85 -12.16 30.55
N THR A 283 -2.89 -11.02 31.26
CA THR A 283 -1.80 -10.59 32.12
C THR A 283 -1.66 -11.62 33.23
N VAL A 284 -0.61 -12.44 33.18
CA VAL A 284 -0.26 -13.32 34.29
C VAL A 284 0.26 -12.41 35.40
N ILE A 285 -0.62 -12.11 36.37
CA ILE A 285 -0.21 -11.49 37.62
C ILE A 285 0.42 -12.62 38.43
N GLU A 286 1.75 -12.66 38.50
CA GLU A 286 2.45 -13.48 39.50
C GLU A 286 2.13 -12.90 40.87
N LEU A 287 1.32 -13.64 41.65
CA LEU A 287 0.97 -13.38 43.04
C LEU A 287 2.07 -13.86 43.98
#